data_AF-A0A932HEN8-F1
#
_entry.id   AF-A0A932HEN8-F1
#
_cell.length_a   1.000
_cell.length_b   1.000
_cell.length_c   1.000
_cell.angle_alpha   90.00
_cell.angle_beta   90.00
_cell.angle_gamma   90.00
#
_symmetry.space_group_name_H-M   'P 1'
#
loop_
_entity.id
_entity.type
_entity.pdbx_description
1 polymer ?
#
loop_
_entity_poly.entity_id
_entity_poly.type
_entity_poly.pdbx_seq_one_letter_code
_entity_poly.pdbx_strand_id
1 'polypeptide(L)'
;MVNWSAHPEVSAMIKWVQRRVRFAGAEVKSSPKAAVDVVSVKLRRRSQSFVGRHRNGVSAVTGEISRAAEATLDALRQVVGKDTTIELKTVGPVAALGQSFVLAVVDVTVQGRTHSLMGVCPLSLNPSRDAALAVLDATNRVLGLS
;
A
#
# COMPACT_ATOMS: atom_id res chain seq x y z
N MET A 1 -16.42 21.38 -26.59
CA MET A 1 -15.77 20.16 -26.08
C MET A 1 -14.28 20.49 -25.97
N VAL A 2 -13.79 20.80 -24.77
CA VAL A 2 -12.39 21.29 -24.61
C VAL A 2 -11.45 20.10 -24.72
N ASN A 3 -10.52 20.16 -25.68
CA ASN A 3 -9.52 19.13 -25.89
C ASN A 3 -8.37 19.31 -24.88
N TRP A 4 -8.53 18.73 -23.69
CA TRP A 4 -7.58 18.78 -22.57
C TRP A 4 -6.18 18.21 -22.89
N SER A 5 -6.02 17.58 -24.06
CA SER A 5 -4.77 16.97 -24.54
C SER A 5 -3.68 17.98 -24.92
N ALA A 6 -4.03 19.26 -25.11
CA ALA A 6 -3.12 20.31 -25.57
C ALA A 6 -2.32 21.01 -24.45
N HIS A 7 -2.63 20.74 -23.17
CA HIS A 7 -1.90 21.33 -22.04
C HIS A 7 -0.83 20.36 -21.51
N PRO A 8 0.47 20.72 -21.61
CA PRO A 8 1.56 19.83 -21.21
C PRO A 8 1.49 19.44 -19.73
N GLU A 9 1.04 20.35 -18.85
CA GLU A 9 0.85 20.08 -17.43
C GLU A 9 -0.26 19.07 -17.16
N VAL A 10 -1.40 19.18 -17.87
CA VAL A 10 -2.53 18.25 -17.74
C VAL A 10 -2.13 16.86 -18.28
N SER A 11 -1.38 16.80 -19.37
CA SER A 11 -0.88 15.54 -19.94
C SER A 11 0.15 14.86 -19.03
N ALA A 12 1.05 15.64 -18.39
CA ALA A 12 1.98 15.15 -17.39
C ALA A 12 1.24 14.61 -16.15
N MET A 13 0.23 15.35 -15.67
CA MET A 13 -0.60 14.93 -14.54
C MET A 13 -1.40 13.66 -14.84
N ILE A 14 -1.98 13.53 -16.05
CA ILE A 14 -2.67 12.31 -16.50
C ILE A 14 -1.70 11.13 -16.56
N LYS A 15 -0.51 11.31 -17.15
CA LYS A 15 0.54 10.29 -17.19
C LYS A 15 1.00 9.88 -15.78
N TRP A 16 1.06 10.81 -14.84
CA TRP A 16 1.43 10.55 -13.44
C TRP A 16 0.34 9.77 -12.69
N VAL A 17 -0.93 10.16 -12.82
CA VAL A 17 -2.08 9.44 -12.25
C VAL A 17 -2.22 8.01 -12.81
N GLN A 18 -1.83 7.80 -14.07
CA GLN A 18 -1.82 6.49 -14.75
C GLN A 18 -0.70 5.56 -14.27
N ARG A 19 0.36 6.09 -13.65
CA ARG A 19 1.50 5.29 -13.13
C ARG A 19 1.29 4.79 -11.71
N ARG A 20 0.36 5.39 -10.96
CA ARG A 20 0.07 5.05 -9.56
C ARG A 20 -0.53 3.65 -9.43
N VAL A 21 -0.12 2.98 -8.35
CA VAL A 21 -0.72 1.72 -7.92
C VAL A 21 -1.99 2.04 -7.13
N ARG A 22 -3.08 1.36 -7.45
CA ARG A 22 -4.40 1.56 -6.85
C ARG A 22 -4.80 0.33 -6.05
N PHE A 23 -5.47 0.57 -4.92
CA PHE A 23 -6.16 -0.47 -4.18
C PHE A 23 -7.34 -1.02 -5.01
N ALA A 24 -7.48 -2.34 -5.04
CA ALA A 24 -8.58 -3.00 -5.75
C ALA A 24 -9.40 -3.94 -4.85
N GLY A 25 -8.90 -4.30 -3.67
CA GLY A 25 -9.63 -5.10 -2.69
C GLY A 25 -8.73 -5.71 -1.62
N ALA A 26 -9.32 -6.08 -0.49
CA ALA A 26 -8.68 -6.85 0.55
C ALA A 26 -9.64 -7.96 1.01
N GLU A 27 -9.11 -9.15 1.25
CA GLU A 27 -9.87 -10.31 1.73
C GLU A 27 -9.11 -10.94 2.90
N VAL A 28 -9.83 -11.25 3.96
CA VAL A 28 -9.34 -12.06 5.07
C VAL A 28 -9.97 -13.44 4.93
N LYS A 29 -9.14 -14.46 4.73
CA LYS A 29 -9.58 -15.86 4.69
C LYS A 29 -9.12 -16.54 5.97
N SER A 30 -10.07 -16.77 6.87
CA SER A 30 -9.88 -17.63 8.03
C SER A 30 -10.18 -19.08 7.62
N SER A 31 -9.22 -19.98 7.83
CA SER A 31 -9.43 -21.40 7.60
C SER A 31 -9.60 -22.11 8.94
N PRO A 32 -10.73 -22.80 9.19
CA PRO A 32 -10.89 -23.60 10.41
C PRO A 32 -9.90 -24.77 10.49
N LYS A 33 -9.39 -25.26 9.35
CA LYS A 33 -8.50 -26.42 9.24
C LYS A 33 -7.01 -26.09 9.35
N ALA A 34 -6.63 -24.87 9.00
CA ALA A 34 -5.27 -24.39 9.12
C ALA A 34 -5.37 -23.17 10.04
N ALA A 35 -4.93 -23.27 11.29
CA ALA A 35 -5.08 -22.28 12.37
C ALA A 35 -4.38 -20.92 12.10
N VAL A 36 -4.47 -20.42 10.87
CA VAL A 36 -3.71 -19.33 10.27
C VAL A 36 -4.69 -18.54 9.41
N ASP A 37 -4.95 -17.30 9.81
CA ASP A 37 -5.63 -16.35 8.93
C ASP A 37 -4.67 -15.92 7.83
N VAL A 38 -5.19 -15.82 6.60
CA VAL A 38 -4.46 -15.27 5.47
C VAL A 38 -5.13 -13.97 5.05
N VAL A 39 -4.40 -12.86 5.17
CA VAL A 39 -4.83 -11.57 4.62
C VAL A 39 -4.28 -11.45 3.21
N SER A 40 -5.14 -11.17 2.25
CA SER A 40 -4.77 -10.96 0.84
C SER A 40 -5.17 -9.55 0.42
N VAL A 41 -4.26 -8.81 -0.20
CA VAL A 41 -4.52 -7.48 -0.75
C VAL A 41 -4.28 -7.51 -2.26
N LYS A 42 -5.25 -6.99 -3.01
CA LYS A 42 -5.18 -6.85 -4.46
C LYS A 42 -4.91 -5.41 -4.84
N LEU A 43 -3.86 -5.21 -5.61
CA LEU A 43 -3.46 -3.93 -6.19
C LEU A 43 -3.61 -3.96 -7.71
N ARG A 44 -3.78 -2.78 -8.32
CA ARG A 44 -3.83 -2.60 -9.77
C ARG A 44 -2.90 -1.47 -10.21
N ARG A 45 -2.19 -1.70 -11.31
CA ARG A 45 -1.43 -0.68 -12.03
C ARG A 45 -1.72 -0.84 -13.52
N ARG A 46 -2.31 0.18 -14.14
CA ARG A 46 -2.82 0.10 -15.53
C ARG A 46 -3.73 -1.14 -15.71
N SER A 47 -3.39 -2.05 -16.63
CA SER A 47 -4.11 -3.30 -16.91
C SER A 47 -3.65 -4.48 -16.05
N GLN A 48 -2.58 -4.34 -15.26
CA GLN A 48 -2.02 -5.42 -14.45
C GLN A 48 -2.61 -5.43 -13.04
N SER A 49 -2.77 -6.64 -12.48
CA SER A 49 -3.21 -6.88 -11.10
C SER A 49 -2.15 -7.66 -10.34
N PHE A 50 -1.93 -7.27 -9.09
CA PHE A 50 -0.96 -7.88 -8.20
C PHE A 50 -1.67 -8.29 -6.93
N VAL A 51 -1.35 -9.46 -6.40
CA VAL A 51 -1.97 -9.96 -5.17
C VAL A 51 -0.86 -10.31 -4.21
N GLY A 52 -0.84 -9.60 -3.09
CA GLY A 52 0.07 -9.88 -2.00
C GLY A 52 -0.66 -10.56 -0.85
N ARG A 53 0.08 -11.34 -0.06
CA ARG A 53 -0.48 -12.19 0.99
C ARG A 53 0.39 -12.14 2.22
N HIS A 54 -0.25 -12.12 3.38
CA HIS A 54 0.42 -12.31 4.66
C HIS A 54 -0.31 -13.39 5.46
N ARG A 55 0.47 -14.29 6.09
CA ARG A 55 -0.02 -15.41 6.90
C ARG A 55 0.38 -15.17 8.35
N ASN A 56 -0.45 -15.57 9.29
CA ASN A 56 -0.06 -15.55 10.71
C ASN A 56 1.15 -16.49 10.95
N GLY A 57 2.14 -16.00 11.70
CA GLY A 57 3.13 -16.81 12.40
C GLY A 57 2.74 -17.02 13.87
N VAL A 58 3.41 -17.95 14.56
CA VAL A 58 3.16 -18.32 15.98
C VAL A 58 3.40 -17.15 16.95
N SER A 59 4.09 -16.09 16.53
CA SER A 59 4.31 -14.89 17.35
C SER A 59 3.17 -13.89 17.13
N ALA A 60 2.21 -13.93 18.04
CA ALA A 60 1.04 -13.07 18.10
C ALA A 60 1.42 -11.64 18.53
N VAL A 61 1.99 -10.85 17.64
CA VAL A 61 1.83 -9.38 17.70
C VAL A 61 1.72 -8.89 16.27
N THR A 62 0.49 -8.71 15.81
CA THR A 62 0.07 -7.56 14.99
C THR A 62 -1.36 -7.79 14.49
N GLY A 63 -2.22 -6.81 14.78
CA GLY A 63 -3.62 -6.84 14.41
C GLY A 63 -3.84 -6.79 12.90
N GLU A 64 -5.11 -6.86 12.48
CA GLU A 64 -5.54 -6.83 11.08
C GLU A 64 -4.83 -5.76 10.23
N ILE A 65 -4.62 -4.57 10.81
CA ILE A 65 -3.93 -3.43 10.18
C ILE A 65 -2.53 -3.82 9.67
N SER A 66 -1.67 -4.41 10.51
CA SER A 66 -0.29 -4.69 10.08
C SER A 66 -0.22 -5.86 9.12
N ARG A 67 -1.11 -6.86 9.25
CA ARG A 67 -1.20 -7.96 8.29
C ARG A 67 -1.62 -7.47 6.91
N ALA A 68 -2.59 -6.55 6.85
CA ALA A 68 -3.01 -5.93 5.60
C ALA A 68 -1.90 -5.04 5.01
N ALA A 69 -1.15 -4.32 5.85
CA ALA A 69 0.01 -3.55 5.40
C ALA A 69 1.09 -4.45 4.78
N GLU A 70 1.45 -5.56 5.44
CA GLU A 70 2.42 -6.53 4.91
C GLU A 70 1.93 -7.19 3.61
N ALA A 71 0.67 -7.59 3.55
CA ALA A 71 0.07 -8.11 2.31
C ALA A 71 0.08 -7.04 1.20
N THR A 72 -0.05 -5.76 1.53
CA THR A 72 0.07 -4.66 0.56
C THR A 72 1.51 -4.51 0.07
N LEU A 73 2.50 -4.60 0.96
CA LEU A 73 3.92 -4.56 0.57
C LEU A 73 4.32 -5.76 -0.27
N ASP A 74 3.84 -6.96 0.05
CA ASP A 74 4.04 -8.16 -0.76
C ASP A 74 3.51 -7.96 -2.19
N ALA A 75 2.36 -7.29 -2.35
CA ALA A 75 1.83 -6.92 -3.66
C ALA A 75 2.70 -5.86 -4.35
N LEU A 76 3.18 -4.85 -3.63
CA LEU A 76 4.03 -3.78 -4.18
C LEU A 76 5.42 -4.29 -4.60
N ARG A 77 5.98 -5.28 -3.90
CA ARG A 77 7.25 -5.93 -4.28
C ARG A 77 7.19 -6.58 -5.66
N GLN A 78 6.00 -7.00 -6.10
CA GLN A 78 5.78 -7.53 -7.45
C GLN A 78 5.68 -6.41 -8.51
N VAL A 79 5.46 -5.16 -8.10
CA VAL A 79 5.34 -4.00 -8.98
C VAL A 79 6.70 -3.33 -9.22
N VAL A 80 7.57 -3.32 -8.22
CA VAL A 80 8.87 -2.65 -8.28
C VAL A 80 9.95 -3.51 -8.93
N GLY A 81 10.99 -2.86 -9.46
CA GLY A 81 12.14 -3.53 -10.05
C GLY A 81 12.99 -4.24 -8.99
N LYS A 82 13.85 -5.18 -9.43
CA LYS A 82 14.72 -5.99 -8.56
C LYS A 82 15.69 -5.16 -7.71
N ASP A 83 16.03 -3.95 -8.15
CA ASP A 83 16.96 -3.04 -7.46
C ASP A 83 16.26 -2.14 -6.42
N THR A 84 14.98 -2.42 -6.11
CA THR A 84 14.18 -1.69 -5.13
C THR A 84 13.71 -2.62 -4.02
N THR A 85 14.09 -2.32 -2.79
CA THR A 85 13.60 -3.03 -1.59
C THR A 85 12.56 -2.17 -0.89
N ILE A 86 11.49 -2.81 -0.40
CA ILE A 86 10.43 -2.14 0.37
C ILE A 86 10.17 -2.93 1.66
N GLU A 87 10.25 -2.23 2.79
CA GLU A 87 10.08 -2.80 4.13
C GLU A 87 9.08 -2.00 4.97
N LEU A 88 8.25 -2.70 5.74
CA LEU A 88 7.40 -2.07 6.74
C LEU A 88 8.22 -1.76 7.97
N LYS A 89 8.27 -0.50 8.41
CA LYS A 89 8.87 -0.14 9.70
C LYS A 89 7.84 -0.13 10.81
N THR A 90 6.72 0.55 10.59
CA THR A 90 5.60 0.52 11.53
C THR A 90 4.29 0.85 10.85
N VAL A 91 3.20 0.35 11.41
CA VAL A 91 1.85 0.74 11.00
C VAL A 91 0.90 0.60 12.18
N GLY A 92 0.02 1.59 12.34
CA GLY A 92 -0.94 1.57 13.42
C GLY A 92 -1.89 2.76 13.43
N PRO A 93 -2.92 2.70 14.29
CA PRO A 93 -3.81 3.82 14.50
C PRO A 93 -3.08 4.95 15.24
N VAL A 94 -3.29 6.18 14.80
CA VAL A 94 -2.84 7.42 15.45
C VAL A 94 -4.02 8.39 15.54
N ALA A 95 -4.11 9.10 16.66
CA ALA A 95 -5.10 10.16 16.83
C ALA A 95 -4.40 11.52 16.75
N ALA A 96 -4.90 12.40 15.90
CA ALA A 96 -4.37 13.75 15.71
C ALA A 96 -5.49 14.71 15.31
N LEU A 97 -5.47 15.94 15.84
CA LEU A 97 -6.43 17.00 15.47
C LEU A 97 -7.91 16.57 15.61
N GLY A 98 -8.22 15.75 16.62
CA GLY A 98 -9.57 15.24 16.85
C GLY A 98 -10.04 14.19 15.83
N GLN A 99 -9.13 13.62 15.04
CA GLN A 99 -9.40 12.60 14.04
C GLN A 99 -8.51 11.37 14.25
N SER A 100 -8.96 10.20 13.81
CA SER A 100 -8.21 8.95 13.87
C SER A 100 -7.76 8.53 12.48
N PHE A 101 -6.50 8.10 12.36
CA PHE A 101 -5.88 7.70 11.11
C PHE A 101 -5.13 6.39 11.29
N VAL A 102 -4.90 5.66 10.21
CA VAL A 102 -3.81 4.68 10.12
C VAL A 102 -2.59 5.41 9.57
N LEU A 103 -1.49 5.38 10.30
CA LEU A 103 -0.18 5.83 9.84
C LEU A 103 0.63 4.60 9.43
N ALA A 104 1.23 4.64 8.24
CA ALA A 104 2.20 3.66 7.78
C ALA A 104 3.56 4.34 7.56
N VAL A 105 4.62 3.72 8.07
CA VAL A 105 6.00 4.10 7.83
C VAL A 105 6.68 2.96 7.08
N VAL A 106 7.17 3.27 5.88
CA VAL A 106 7.74 2.32 4.93
C VAL A 106 9.12 2.79 4.52
N ASP A 107 10.11 1.93 4.64
CA ASP A 107 11.44 2.20 4.11
C ASP A 107 11.53 1.64 2.69
N VAL A 108 12.05 2.48 1.79
CA VAL A 108 12.29 2.15 0.39
C VAL A 108 13.76 2.37 0.09
N THR A 109 14.44 1.30 -0.32
CA THR A 109 15.85 1.36 -0.72
C THR A 109 15.96 1.29 -2.24
N VAL A 110 16.55 2.30 -2.86
CA VAL A 110 16.79 2.38 -4.30
C VAL A 110 18.25 2.76 -4.53
N GLN A 111 18.97 2.01 -5.36
CA GLN A 111 20.39 2.28 -5.68
C GLN A 111 21.27 2.47 -4.42
N GLY A 112 21.02 1.65 -3.38
CA GLY A 112 21.78 1.69 -2.12
C GLY A 112 21.43 2.85 -1.18
N ARG A 113 20.45 3.69 -1.51
CA ARG A 113 19.96 4.76 -0.62
C ARG A 113 18.60 4.38 -0.05
N THR A 114 18.49 4.40 1.27
CA THR A 114 17.24 4.15 1.99
C THR A 114 16.51 5.46 2.26
N HIS A 115 15.23 5.50 1.90
CA HIS A 115 14.32 6.60 2.18
C HIS A 115 13.18 6.12 3.05
N SER A 116 12.93 6.81 4.17
CA SER A 116 11.77 6.53 5.00
C SER A 116 10.59 7.37 4.55
N LEU A 117 9.48 6.70 4.22
CA LEU A 117 8.26 7.29 3.67
C LEU A 117 7.12 7.11 4.65
N MET A 118 6.32 8.16 4.81
CA MET A 118 5.14 8.15 5.66
C MET A 118 3.89 8.38 4.82
N GLY A 119 2.83 7.62 5.15
CA GLY A 119 1.53 7.72 4.52
C GLY A 119 0.41 7.56 5.53
N VAL A 120 -0.71 8.22 5.26
CA VAL A 120 -1.85 8.24 6.18
C VAL A 120 -3.16 7.93 5.46
N CYS A 121 -4.07 7.30 6.17
CA CYS A 121 -5.46 7.12 5.74
C CYS A 121 -6.38 7.35 6.95
N PRO A 122 -7.50 8.09 6.81
CA PRO A 122 -8.52 8.13 7.86
C PRO A 122 -8.95 6.72 8.27
N LEU A 123 -9.08 6.49 9.57
CA LEU A 123 -9.51 5.20 10.11
C LEU A 123 -11.03 5.05 9.93
N SER A 124 -11.44 3.94 9.36
CA SER A 124 -12.84 3.58 9.10
C SER A 124 -13.17 2.22 9.72
N LEU A 125 -14.36 1.68 9.40
CA LEU A 125 -14.78 0.33 9.79
C LEU A 125 -14.09 -0.78 8.97
N ASN A 126 -13.21 -0.44 8.02
CA ASN A 126 -12.46 -1.41 7.21
C ASN A 126 -10.94 -1.21 7.40
N PRO A 127 -10.38 -1.66 8.54
CA PRO A 127 -8.98 -1.43 8.89
C PRO A 127 -8.00 -2.08 7.89
N SER A 128 -8.36 -3.20 7.26
CA SER A 128 -7.57 -3.81 6.17
C SER A 128 -7.41 -2.88 4.97
N ARG A 129 -8.51 -2.26 4.53
CA ARG A 129 -8.49 -1.26 3.45
C ARG A 129 -7.68 -0.04 3.86
N ASP A 130 -7.87 0.46 5.06
CA ASP A 130 -7.25 1.71 5.50
C ASP A 130 -5.74 1.57 5.66
N ALA A 131 -5.27 0.41 6.15
CA ALA A 131 -3.85 0.06 6.16
C ALA A 131 -3.25 0.02 4.75
N ALA A 132 -3.92 -0.64 3.81
CA ALA A 132 -3.47 -0.70 2.43
C ALA A 132 -3.38 0.69 1.79
N LEU A 133 -4.36 1.57 2.06
CA LEU A 133 -4.36 2.93 1.57
C LEU A 133 -3.26 3.79 2.20
N ALA A 134 -2.99 3.66 3.50
CA ALA A 134 -1.89 4.36 4.16
C ALA A 134 -0.53 3.96 3.56
N VAL A 135 -0.31 2.66 3.30
CA VAL A 135 0.90 2.16 2.61
C VAL A 135 1.00 2.70 1.18
N LEU A 136 -0.12 2.76 0.45
CA LEU A 136 -0.14 3.31 -0.90
C LEU A 136 0.09 4.83 -0.92
N ASP A 137 -0.38 5.57 0.08
CA ASP A 137 -0.10 7.01 0.22
C ASP A 137 1.40 7.27 0.43
N ALA A 138 2.06 6.45 1.25
CA ALA A 138 3.51 6.51 1.47
C ALA A 138 4.29 6.24 0.17
N THR A 139 3.93 5.16 -0.53
CA THR A 139 4.75 4.60 -1.62
C THR A 139 4.47 5.21 -2.99
N ASN A 140 3.22 5.58 -3.32
CA ASN A 140 2.88 6.12 -4.64
C ASN A 140 3.57 7.45 -4.95
N ARG A 141 4.01 8.21 -3.93
CA ARG A 141 4.77 9.45 -4.12
C ARG A 141 6.13 9.21 -4.73
N VAL A 142 6.75 8.07 -4.44
CA VAL A 142 8.08 7.69 -4.96
C VAL A 142 7.96 6.78 -6.17
N LEU A 143 7.03 5.82 -6.14
CA LEU A 143 6.79 4.88 -7.25
C LEU A 143 6.09 5.51 -8.46
N GLY A 144 5.48 6.69 -8.30
CA GLY A 144 4.90 7.47 -9.39
C GLY A 144 5.91 8.33 -10.15
N LEU A 145 7.15 8.43 -9.67
CA LEU A 145 8.22 9.26 -10.26
C LEU A 145 9.13 8.51 -11.24
N SER A 146 9.09 7.16 -11.22
CA SER A 146 9.82 6.32 -12.18
C SER A 146 9.05 6.03 -13.48
#